data_AF-A0A094IAC5-F1
#
_entry.id   AF-A0A094IAC5-F1
#
_cell.length_a   1.000
_cell.length_b   1.000
_cell.length_c   1.000
_cell.angle_alpha   90.00
_cell.angle_beta   90.00
_cell.angle_gamma   90.00
#
_symmetry.space_group_name_H-M   'P 1'
#
loop_
_entity.id
_entity.type
_entity.pdbx_description
1 polymer ?
#
loop_
_entity_poly.entity_id
_entity_poly.type
_entity_poly.pdbx_seq_one_letter_code
_entity_poly.pdbx_strand_id
1 'polypeptide(L)'
;MGSGSRVISVVFRLMQLVSAAVVAGTLGHYLDNIHEAGVGSNRRVVYAIAIAGISIFFALVLMPPLTYSFYAFPLDFAIFVCWMVAFGLLVNLVGSRGCNSTWFRTNWGWAWGRWYRVGTAEQVGHPGCSSWRAAIAWAFIGGIFWLLSFVLGIIVLSRVRGRKHEDSTHIKRQEKSHMASGVTPVYPHETVSRTEEVTQNQERLGGQRTFVQPQQGVSCSQCGTLGRLGTRFCSNCGFEQTTTEAV
;
A
#
# COMPACT_ATOMS: atom_id res chain seq x y z
N MET A 1 -18.07 5.43 -0.37
CA MET A 1 -17.59 5.15 -1.75
C MET A 1 -18.55 4.18 -2.38
N GLY A 2 -19.09 4.49 -3.57
CA GLY A 2 -19.95 3.54 -4.29
C GLY A 2 -19.17 2.31 -4.74
N SER A 3 -19.84 1.16 -4.85
CA SER A 3 -19.25 -0.11 -5.26
C SER A 3 -18.53 -0.03 -6.62
N GLY A 4 -19.01 0.85 -7.52
CA GLY A 4 -18.41 1.06 -8.84
C GLY A 4 -16.96 1.56 -8.81
N SER A 5 -16.59 2.46 -7.88
CA SER A 5 -15.21 2.97 -7.82
C SER A 5 -14.21 1.92 -7.35
N ARG A 6 -14.68 0.94 -6.54
CA ARG A 6 -13.85 -0.19 -6.08
C ARG A 6 -13.55 -1.14 -7.23
N VAL A 7 -14.58 -1.51 -8.01
CA VAL A 7 -14.43 -2.42 -9.16
C VAL A 7 -13.49 -1.82 -10.20
N ILE A 8 -13.68 -0.54 -10.55
CA ILE A 8 -12.83 0.16 -11.53
C ILE A 8 -11.37 0.17 -11.07
N SER A 9 -11.11 0.43 -9.78
CA SER A 9 -9.75 0.40 -9.24
C SER A 9 -9.10 -0.98 -9.32
N VAL A 10 -9.85 -2.06 -9.09
CA VAL A 10 -9.33 -3.43 -9.20
C VAL A 10 -8.99 -3.77 -10.65
N VAL A 11 -9.84 -3.39 -11.61
CA VAL A 11 -9.58 -3.64 -13.03
C VAL A 11 -8.32 -2.92 -13.50
N PHE A 12 -8.10 -1.66 -13.10
CA PHE A 12 -6.87 -0.96 -13.45
C PHE A 12 -5.61 -1.62 -12.86
N ARG A 13 -5.67 -2.14 -11.63
CA ARG A 13 -4.58 -2.92 -11.03
C ARG A 13 -4.28 -4.21 -11.79
N LEU A 14 -5.33 -4.92 -12.22
CA LEU A 14 -5.17 -6.12 -13.06
C LEU A 14 -4.50 -5.79 -14.39
N MET A 15 -4.88 -4.69 -15.04
CA MET A 15 -4.27 -4.27 -16.30
C MET A 15 -2.79 -3.88 -16.14
N GLN A 16 -2.42 -3.27 -15.02
CA GLN A 16 -1.00 -3.03 -14.69
C GLN A 16 -0.24 -4.34 -14.56
N LEU A 17 -0.79 -5.32 -13.82
CA LEU A 17 -0.17 -6.63 -13.65
C LEU A 17 0.02 -7.35 -14.98
N VAL A 18 -1.02 -7.39 -15.83
CA VAL A 18 -0.95 -8.01 -17.15
C VAL A 18 0.13 -7.36 -18.01
N SER A 19 0.15 -6.02 -18.08
CA SER A 19 1.17 -5.32 -18.86
C SER A 19 2.59 -5.61 -18.39
N ALA A 20 2.82 -5.63 -17.07
CA ALA A 20 4.12 -5.92 -16.48
C ALA A 20 4.53 -7.38 -16.72
N ALA A 21 3.59 -8.32 -16.61
CA ALA A 21 3.82 -9.74 -16.88
C ALA A 21 4.19 -10.01 -18.35
N VAL A 22 3.53 -9.35 -19.32
CA VAL A 22 3.89 -9.48 -20.74
C VAL A 22 5.31 -8.98 -21.01
N VAL A 23 5.69 -7.82 -20.44
CA VAL A 23 7.04 -7.27 -20.61
C VAL A 23 8.09 -8.12 -19.90
N ALA A 24 7.82 -8.57 -18.67
CA ALA A 24 8.70 -9.46 -17.92
C ALA A 24 8.90 -10.80 -18.63
N GLY A 25 7.84 -11.41 -19.17
CA GLY A 25 7.92 -12.68 -19.89
C GLY A 25 8.70 -12.56 -21.20
N THR A 26 8.44 -11.50 -21.98
CA THR A 26 9.16 -11.29 -23.25
C THR A 26 10.64 -10.99 -23.03
N LEU A 27 10.99 -10.06 -22.14
CA LEU A 27 12.39 -9.73 -21.84
C LEU A 27 13.10 -10.85 -21.06
N GLY A 28 12.38 -11.56 -20.19
CA GLY A 28 12.91 -12.69 -19.43
C GLY A 28 13.30 -13.86 -20.33
N HIS A 29 12.45 -14.20 -21.30
CA HIS A 29 12.78 -15.21 -22.30
C HIS A 29 14.03 -14.84 -23.12
N TYR A 30 14.18 -13.57 -23.47
CA TYR A 30 15.40 -13.08 -24.14
C TYR A 30 16.65 -13.22 -23.26
N LEU A 31 16.56 -12.86 -21.98
CA LEU A 31 17.69 -12.96 -21.06
C LEU A 31 18.10 -14.42 -20.79
N ASP A 32 17.13 -15.32 -20.70
CA ASP A 32 17.37 -16.77 -20.58
C ASP A 32 18.17 -17.29 -21.79
N ASN A 33 17.74 -16.92 -23.00
CA ASN A 33 18.46 -17.30 -24.22
C ASN A 33 19.89 -16.72 -24.28
N ILE A 34 20.14 -15.53 -23.74
CA ILE A 34 21.49 -14.95 -23.67
C ILE A 34 22.35 -15.61 -22.60
N HIS A 35 21.74 -15.97 -21.47
CA HIS A 35 22.43 -16.68 -20.39
C HIS A 35 22.90 -18.05 -20.87
N GLU A 36 22.05 -18.78 -21.60
CA GLU A 36 22.42 -20.06 -22.20
C GLU A 36 23.57 -19.92 -23.21
N ALA A 37 23.61 -18.82 -23.96
CA ALA A 37 24.66 -18.55 -24.94
C ALA A 37 25.97 -18.03 -24.33
N GLY A 38 26.05 -17.81 -23.01
CA GLY A 38 27.26 -17.36 -22.32
C GLY A 38 27.66 -15.91 -22.61
N VAL A 39 26.74 -15.08 -23.10
CA VAL A 39 27.01 -13.67 -23.48
C VAL A 39 26.51 -12.70 -22.42
N GLY A 40 27.15 -11.53 -22.33
CA GLY A 40 26.74 -10.48 -21.38
C GLY A 40 25.38 -9.85 -21.72
N SER A 41 24.57 -9.60 -20.68
CA SER A 41 23.27 -8.94 -20.84
C SER A 41 23.40 -7.41 -20.99
N ASN A 42 22.52 -6.79 -21.78
CA ASN A 42 22.47 -5.34 -21.93
C ASN A 42 21.83 -4.66 -20.70
N ARG A 43 22.58 -3.79 -20.01
CA ARG A 43 22.14 -3.08 -18.79
C ARG A 43 20.77 -2.37 -18.89
N ARG A 44 20.44 -1.89 -20.07
CA ARG A 44 19.17 -1.19 -20.35
C ARG A 44 17.97 -2.15 -20.39
N VAL A 45 18.16 -3.37 -20.91
CA VAL A 45 17.15 -4.44 -20.88
C VAL A 45 16.99 -4.96 -19.45
N VAL A 46 18.11 -5.12 -18.72
CA VAL A 46 18.10 -5.51 -17.31
C VAL A 46 17.33 -4.51 -16.45
N TYR A 47 17.47 -3.20 -16.71
CA TYR A 47 16.65 -2.18 -16.05
C TYR A 47 15.15 -2.39 -16.31
N ALA A 48 14.75 -2.59 -17.57
CA ALA A 48 13.34 -2.75 -17.92
C ALA A 48 12.71 -3.99 -17.27
N ILE A 49 13.41 -5.13 -17.20
CA ILE A 49 12.90 -6.32 -16.52
C ILE A 49 12.83 -6.13 -15.00
N ALA A 50 13.78 -5.40 -14.40
CA ALA A 50 13.74 -5.10 -12.96
C ALA A 50 12.51 -4.25 -12.60
N ILE A 51 12.21 -3.22 -13.40
CA ILE A 51 10.98 -2.41 -13.22
C ILE A 51 9.72 -3.26 -13.45
N ALA A 52 9.73 -4.18 -14.41
CA ALA A 52 8.62 -5.11 -14.62
C ALA A 52 8.41 -6.01 -13.38
N GLY A 53 9.47 -6.54 -12.78
CA GLY A 53 9.39 -7.35 -11.55
C GLY A 53 8.87 -6.55 -10.34
N ILE A 54 9.40 -5.34 -10.13
CA ILE A 54 8.97 -4.44 -9.05
C ILE A 54 7.48 -4.08 -9.21
N SER A 55 7.03 -3.80 -10.43
CA SER A 55 5.63 -3.47 -10.70
C SER A 55 4.68 -4.66 -10.53
N ILE A 56 5.09 -5.90 -10.86
CA ILE A 56 4.33 -7.11 -10.55
C ILE A 56 4.16 -7.25 -9.03
N PHE A 57 5.26 -7.11 -8.28
CA PHE A 57 5.23 -7.21 -6.82
C PHE A 57 4.27 -6.18 -6.22
N PHE A 58 4.38 -4.91 -6.61
CA PHE A 58 3.48 -3.87 -6.12
C PHE A 58 2.04 -4.07 -6.58
N ALA A 59 1.79 -4.50 -7.81
CA ALA A 59 0.44 -4.79 -8.28
C ALA A 59 -0.23 -5.90 -7.47
N LEU A 60 0.52 -6.95 -7.09
CA LEU A 60 0.04 -8.04 -6.23
C LEU A 60 -0.21 -7.57 -4.80
N VAL A 61 0.72 -6.82 -4.21
CA VAL A 61 0.61 -6.30 -2.84
C VAL A 61 -0.54 -5.28 -2.71
N LEU A 62 -0.80 -4.51 -3.76
CA LEU A 62 -1.85 -3.49 -3.82
C LEU A 62 -3.20 -4.05 -4.35
N MET A 63 -3.28 -5.35 -4.65
CA MET A 63 -4.50 -6.02 -5.13
C MET A 63 -5.59 -6.15 -4.04
N PRO A 64 -5.28 -6.49 -2.78
CA PRO A 64 -6.27 -6.47 -1.72
C PRO A 64 -6.74 -5.03 -1.45
N PRO A 65 -8.02 -4.79 -1.15
CA PRO A 65 -8.56 -3.47 -0.81
C PRO A 65 -8.14 -3.07 0.61
N LEU A 66 -6.84 -3.12 0.89
CA LEU A 66 -6.26 -2.77 2.17
C LEU A 66 -6.36 -1.26 2.35
N THR A 67 -6.64 -0.87 3.59
CA THR A 67 -6.60 0.50 4.11
C THR A 67 -5.31 1.26 3.76
N TYR A 68 -4.23 0.56 3.37
CA TYR A 68 -2.99 1.12 2.83
C TYR A 68 -3.08 1.72 1.41
N SER A 69 -4.18 1.50 0.67
CA SER A 69 -4.36 2.09 -0.68
C SER A 69 -4.32 3.61 -0.68
N PHE A 70 -4.54 4.28 0.45
CA PHE A 70 -4.44 5.75 0.56
C PHE A 70 -3.00 6.27 0.46
N TYR A 71 -1.99 5.45 0.79
CA TYR A 71 -0.55 5.80 0.65
C TYR A 71 0.05 5.36 -0.68
N ALA A 72 -0.70 4.64 -1.52
CA ALA A 72 -0.20 4.11 -2.79
C ALA A 72 -0.12 5.16 -3.92
N PHE A 73 -0.74 6.33 -3.76
CA PHE A 73 -0.77 7.34 -4.82
C PHE A 73 0.64 7.81 -5.28
N PRO A 74 1.61 8.20 -4.41
CA PRO A 74 2.93 8.62 -4.88
C PRO A 74 3.72 7.47 -5.52
N LEU A 75 3.49 6.24 -5.03
CA LEU A 75 4.12 5.04 -5.56
C LEU A 75 3.64 4.77 -6.99
N ASP A 76 2.35 4.96 -7.27
CA ASP A 76 1.81 4.78 -8.62
C ASP A 76 2.48 5.74 -9.62
N PHE A 77 2.71 6.99 -9.20
CA PHE A 77 3.43 7.97 -10.01
C PHE A 77 4.91 7.63 -10.19
N ALA A 78 5.59 7.18 -9.13
CA ALA A 78 6.99 6.77 -9.21
C ALA A 78 7.17 5.61 -10.21
N ILE A 79 6.30 4.60 -10.15
CA ILE A 79 6.35 3.46 -11.07
C ILE A 79 6.01 3.90 -12.49
N PHE A 80 5.07 4.83 -12.69
CA PHE A 80 4.82 5.45 -14.00
C PHE A 80 6.10 6.08 -14.58
N VAL A 81 6.82 6.88 -13.80
CA VAL A 81 8.08 7.51 -14.26
C VAL A 81 9.11 6.45 -14.62
N CYS A 82 9.27 5.40 -13.80
CA CYS A 82 10.16 4.28 -14.10
C CYS A 82 9.78 3.58 -15.42
N TRP A 83 8.49 3.40 -15.71
CA TRP A 83 8.03 2.85 -16.98
C TRP A 83 8.32 3.77 -18.17
N MET A 84 8.19 5.08 -18.02
CA MET A 84 8.55 6.04 -19.09
C MET A 84 10.05 6.01 -19.38
N VAL A 85 10.89 5.90 -18.33
CA VAL A 85 12.34 5.72 -18.48
C VAL A 85 12.65 4.37 -19.15
N ALA A 86 12.02 3.29 -18.72
CA ALA A 86 12.20 1.96 -19.32
C ALA A 86 11.81 1.95 -20.80
N PHE A 87 10.68 2.56 -21.14
CA PHE A 87 10.24 2.74 -22.52
C PHE A 87 11.26 3.54 -23.34
N GLY A 88 11.72 4.68 -22.83
CA GLY A 88 12.73 5.50 -23.51
C GLY A 88 14.05 4.74 -23.74
N LEU A 89 14.48 3.94 -22.76
CA LEU A 89 15.67 3.11 -22.87
C LEU A 89 15.49 2.03 -23.94
N LEU A 90 14.36 1.32 -23.96
CA LEU A 90 14.07 0.28 -24.95
C LEU A 90 14.00 0.85 -26.38
N VAL A 91 13.35 2.01 -26.57
CA VAL A 91 13.32 2.67 -27.88
C VAL A 91 14.72 3.14 -28.29
N ASN A 92 15.52 3.66 -27.35
CA ASN A 92 16.89 4.11 -27.62
C ASN A 92 17.83 2.96 -28.04
N LEU A 93 17.58 1.72 -27.62
CA LEU A 93 18.36 0.55 -28.09
C LEU A 93 18.27 0.35 -29.59
N VAL A 94 17.07 0.56 -30.12
CA VAL A 94 16.74 0.28 -31.51
C VAL A 94 16.99 1.51 -32.39
N GLY A 95 16.87 2.71 -31.83
CA GLY A 95 17.03 3.96 -32.55
C GLY A 95 16.03 4.08 -33.70
N SER A 96 16.34 4.91 -34.70
CA SER A 96 15.41 5.21 -35.80
C SER A 96 15.16 4.03 -36.76
N ARG A 97 15.98 2.97 -36.70
CA ARG A 97 15.96 1.87 -37.69
C ARG A 97 15.09 0.68 -37.27
N GLY A 98 14.44 0.74 -36.11
CA GLY A 98 13.49 -0.31 -35.71
C GLY A 98 14.16 -1.69 -35.60
N CYS A 99 13.48 -2.70 -36.12
CA CYS A 99 14.00 -4.06 -36.20
C CYS A 99 15.19 -4.25 -37.17
N ASN A 100 15.58 -3.21 -37.91
CA ASN A 100 16.78 -3.24 -38.77
C ASN A 100 18.00 -2.58 -38.12
N SER A 101 17.95 -2.27 -36.83
CA SER A 101 19.12 -1.77 -36.12
C SER A 101 20.18 -2.85 -35.97
N THR A 102 21.46 -2.45 -35.94
CA THR A 102 22.58 -3.39 -35.78
C THR A 102 22.45 -4.17 -34.48
N TRP A 103 22.14 -3.49 -33.38
CA TRP A 103 21.90 -4.12 -32.09
C TRP A 103 20.75 -5.13 -32.14
N PHE A 104 19.64 -4.76 -32.79
CA PHE A 104 18.49 -5.66 -32.91
C PHE A 104 18.89 -6.94 -33.67
N ARG A 105 19.60 -6.84 -34.79
CA ARG A 105 20.03 -8.02 -35.55
C ARG A 105 21.06 -8.87 -34.80
N THR A 106 22.09 -8.26 -34.23
CA THR A 106 23.22 -9.01 -33.65
C THR A 106 23.01 -9.49 -32.22
N ASN A 107 22.13 -8.83 -31.44
CA ASN A 107 21.85 -9.21 -30.06
C ASN A 107 20.45 -9.81 -29.93
N TRP A 108 19.41 -9.05 -30.28
CA TRP A 108 18.03 -9.49 -30.06
C TRP A 108 17.64 -10.65 -30.96
N GLY A 109 17.67 -10.48 -32.28
CA GLY A 109 17.31 -11.50 -33.26
C GLY A 109 18.20 -12.74 -33.15
N TRP A 110 19.50 -12.54 -32.88
CA TRP A 110 20.46 -13.61 -32.65
C TRP A 110 20.15 -14.45 -31.39
N ALA A 111 19.80 -13.83 -30.26
CA ALA A 111 19.44 -14.57 -29.06
C ALA A 111 18.02 -15.17 -29.14
N TRP A 112 17.07 -14.41 -29.70
CA TRP A 112 15.66 -14.80 -29.80
C TRP A 112 15.46 -16.01 -30.73
N GLY A 113 16.18 -16.05 -31.86
CA GLY A 113 16.14 -17.19 -32.78
C GLY A 113 17.02 -18.37 -32.35
N ARG A 114 17.66 -18.33 -31.18
CA ARG A 114 18.59 -19.35 -30.67
C ARG A 114 19.67 -19.74 -31.69
N TRP A 115 20.21 -18.76 -32.42
CA TRP A 115 21.19 -18.98 -33.47
C TRP A 115 22.55 -19.47 -32.95
N TYR A 116 22.77 -19.43 -31.63
CA TYR A 116 23.90 -20.11 -30.98
C TYR A 116 23.75 -21.64 -30.93
N ARG A 117 22.56 -22.20 -31.19
CA ARG A 117 22.31 -23.66 -31.28
C ARG A 117 22.32 -24.22 -32.70
N VAL A 118 22.22 -23.38 -33.74
CA VAL A 118 22.11 -23.82 -35.16
C VAL A 118 23.06 -23.02 -36.07
N GLY A 119 23.89 -23.71 -36.85
CA GLY A 119 25.00 -23.12 -37.60
C GLY A 119 24.67 -22.39 -38.91
N THR A 120 23.40 -22.26 -39.31
CA THR A 120 23.03 -21.67 -40.61
C THR A 120 22.04 -20.52 -40.45
N ALA A 121 22.45 -19.30 -40.83
CA ALA A 121 21.76 -18.04 -40.58
C ALA A 121 20.73 -17.61 -41.65
N GLU A 122 20.33 -18.49 -42.57
CA GLU A 122 19.77 -18.06 -43.86
C GLU A 122 18.24 -18.12 -44.00
N GLN A 123 17.49 -18.71 -43.07
CA GLN A 123 16.04 -18.79 -43.22
C GLN A 123 15.31 -18.02 -42.11
N VAL A 124 14.52 -17.03 -42.56
CA VAL A 124 13.40 -16.36 -41.87
C VAL A 124 13.71 -15.03 -41.16
N GLY A 125 13.82 -13.96 -41.95
CA GLY A 125 13.42 -12.59 -41.58
C GLY A 125 14.06 -11.97 -40.31
N HIS A 126 13.28 -11.14 -39.61
CA HIS A 126 13.66 -10.52 -38.33
C HIS A 126 13.00 -11.30 -37.17
N PRO A 127 13.57 -12.42 -36.69
CA PRO A 127 12.97 -13.23 -35.64
C PRO A 127 12.75 -12.37 -34.38
N GLY A 128 11.55 -12.45 -33.81
CA GLY A 128 11.19 -11.72 -32.59
C GLY A 128 10.94 -10.21 -32.76
N CYS A 129 10.83 -9.68 -33.99
CA CYS A 129 10.50 -8.26 -34.21
C CYS A 129 9.11 -7.88 -33.70
N SER A 130 8.11 -8.73 -33.96
CA SER A 130 6.75 -8.54 -33.42
C SER A 130 6.75 -8.56 -31.89
N SER A 131 7.48 -9.50 -31.28
CA SER A 131 7.61 -9.62 -29.82
C SER A 131 8.28 -8.40 -29.19
N TRP A 132 9.34 -7.86 -29.82
CA TRP A 132 9.98 -6.62 -29.37
C TRP A 132 9.06 -5.40 -29.45
N ARG A 133 8.35 -5.25 -30.58
CA ARG A 133 7.36 -4.17 -30.75
C ARG A 133 6.21 -4.28 -29.75
N ALA A 134 5.77 -5.51 -29.47
CA ALA A 134 4.78 -5.78 -28.43
C ALA A 134 5.33 -5.38 -27.05
N ALA A 135 6.55 -5.77 -26.68
CA ALA A 135 7.14 -5.40 -25.40
C ALA A 135 7.23 -3.87 -25.22
N ILE A 136 7.62 -3.14 -26.27
CA ILE A 136 7.64 -1.66 -26.25
C ILE A 136 6.22 -1.08 -26.07
N ALA A 137 5.25 -1.58 -26.84
CA ALA A 137 3.87 -1.10 -26.76
C ALA A 137 3.27 -1.36 -25.37
N TRP A 138 3.45 -2.57 -24.85
CA TRP A 138 2.97 -2.95 -23.51
C TRP A 138 3.68 -2.18 -22.40
N ALA A 139 4.97 -1.83 -22.56
CA ALA A 139 5.67 -0.97 -21.62
C ALA A 139 5.06 0.44 -21.55
N PHE A 140 4.70 1.02 -22.69
CA PHE A 140 4.04 2.32 -22.74
C PHE A 140 2.63 2.27 -22.14
N ILE A 141 1.82 1.30 -22.58
CA ILE A 141 0.45 1.09 -22.10
C ILE A 141 0.44 0.83 -20.59
N GLY A 142 1.36 0.00 -20.08
CA GLY A 142 1.53 -0.26 -18.66
C GLY A 142 1.80 1.02 -17.88
N GLY A 143 2.71 1.87 -18.36
CA GLY A 143 2.95 3.18 -17.80
C GLY A 143 1.67 4.04 -17.72
N ILE A 144 0.89 4.11 -18.80
CA ILE A 144 -0.38 4.87 -18.79
C ILE A 144 -1.37 4.31 -17.76
N PHE A 145 -1.46 3.00 -17.58
CA PHE A 145 -2.32 2.43 -16.54
C PHE A 145 -1.88 2.78 -15.11
N TRP A 146 -0.58 2.91 -14.86
CA TRP A 146 -0.06 3.43 -13.60
C TRP A 146 -0.44 4.91 -13.40
N LEU A 147 -0.34 5.72 -14.44
CA LEU A 147 -0.77 7.12 -14.42
C LEU A 147 -2.28 7.27 -14.14
N LEU A 148 -3.13 6.48 -14.80
CA LEU A 148 -4.57 6.52 -14.57
C LEU A 148 -4.93 6.14 -13.13
N SER A 149 -4.22 5.18 -12.54
CA SER A 149 -4.42 4.82 -11.13
C SER A 149 -3.99 5.92 -10.18
N PHE A 150 -2.88 6.61 -10.47
CA PHE A 150 -2.48 7.80 -9.74
C PHE A 150 -3.55 8.90 -9.77
N VAL A 151 -4.11 9.19 -10.96
CA VAL A 151 -5.16 10.20 -11.13
C VAL A 151 -6.43 9.81 -10.34
N LEU A 152 -6.84 8.54 -10.40
CA LEU A 152 -7.97 8.05 -9.59
C LEU A 152 -7.69 8.19 -8.09
N GLY A 153 -6.48 7.90 -7.64
CA GLY A 153 -6.03 8.12 -6.26
C GLY A 153 -6.18 9.58 -5.83
N ILE A 154 -5.74 10.53 -6.67
CA ILE A 154 -5.89 11.96 -6.42
C ILE A 154 -7.36 12.38 -6.35
N ILE A 155 -8.20 11.92 -7.28
CA ILE A 155 -9.63 12.26 -7.32
C ILE A 155 -10.34 11.77 -6.05
N VAL A 156 -10.04 10.55 -5.60
CA VAL A 156 -10.63 10.01 -4.37
C VAL A 156 -10.16 10.82 -3.16
N LEU A 157 -8.86 11.13 -3.08
CA LEU A 157 -8.31 11.91 -1.97
C LEU A 157 -8.86 13.34 -1.92
N SER A 158 -8.99 14.02 -3.07
CA SER A 158 -9.54 15.37 -3.15
C SER A 158 -11.01 15.40 -2.73
N ARG A 159 -11.81 14.40 -3.13
CA ARG A 159 -13.20 14.24 -2.70
C ARG A 159 -13.32 13.99 -1.19
N VAL A 160 -12.43 13.20 -0.61
CA VAL A 160 -12.40 12.96 0.85
C VAL A 160 -12.00 14.23 1.60
N ARG A 161 -10.98 14.95 1.13
CA ARG A 161 -10.51 16.19 1.74
C ARG A 161 -11.56 17.31 1.65
N GLY A 162 -12.31 17.38 0.55
CA GLY A 162 -13.45 18.30 0.39
C GLY A 162 -14.54 18.07 1.44
N ARG A 163 -14.98 16.81 1.63
CA ARG A 163 -15.98 16.47 2.67
C ARG A 163 -15.50 16.83 4.08
N LYS A 164 -14.23 16.55 4.40
CA LYS A 164 -13.65 16.90 5.71
C LYS A 164 -13.64 18.42 5.96
N HIS A 165 -13.42 19.21 4.91
CA HIS A 165 -13.45 20.67 5.02
C HIS A 165 -14.86 21.21 5.26
N GLU A 166 -15.86 20.64 4.58
CA GLU A 166 -17.27 20.98 4.74
C GLU A 166 -17.76 20.67 6.17
N ASP A 167 -17.50 19.45 6.68
CA ASP A 167 -17.84 19.08 8.08
C ASP A 167 -17.20 20.01 9.10
N SER A 168 -15.92 20.34 8.92
CA SER A 168 -15.20 21.24 9.83
C SER A 168 -15.77 22.67 9.80
N THR A 169 -16.32 23.09 8.66
CA THR A 169 -16.98 24.40 8.50
C THR A 169 -18.36 24.42 9.15
N HIS A 170 -19.14 23.35 9.02
CA HIS A 170 -20.44 23.20 9.67
C HIS A 170 -20.32 23.16 11.20
N ILE A 171 -19.36 22.40 11.74
CA ILE A 171 -19.11 22.34 13.19
C ILE A 171 -18.75 23.73 13.74
N LYS A 172 -17.83 24.46 13.09
CA LYS A 172 -17.46 25.82 13.51
C LYS A 172 -18.61 26.82 13.44
N ARG A 173 -19.54 26.65 12.49
CA ARG A 173 -20.72 27.52 12.37
C ARG A 173 -21.73 27.25 13.47
N GLN A 174 -21.93 25.98 13.82
CA GLN A 174 -22.81 25.58 14.91
C GLN A 174 -22.25 26.02 16.27
N GLU A 175 -20.95 25.92 16.51
CA GLU A 175 -20.34 26.41 17.76
C GLU A 175 -20.60 27.91 18.00
N LYS A 176 -20.48 28.73 16.95
CA LYS A 176 -20.72 30.18 17.04
C LYS A 176 -22.18 30.55 17.32
N SER A 177 -23.14 29.80 16.79
CA SER A 177 -24.56 30.06 17.07
C SER A 177 -24.96 29.62 18.49
N HIS A 178 -24.37 28.55 19.02
CA HIS A 178 -24.58 28.12 20.41
C HIS A 178 -24.02 29.14 21.42
N MET A 179 -22.84 29.71 21.17
CA MET A 179 -22.28 30.78 22.03
C MET A 179 -23.09 32.08 21.98
N ALA A 180 -23.67 32.45 20.82
CA ALA A 180 -24.49 33.65 20.68
C ALA A 180 -25.87 33.55 21.39
N SER A 181 -26.37 32.33 21.61
CA SER A 181 -27.66 32.10 22.27
C SER A 181 -27.55 32.03 23.82
N GLY A 182 -26.36 32.17 24.39
CA GLY A 182 -26.13 32.06 25.84
C GLY A 182 -26.31 30.64 26.42
N VAL A 183 -26.50 29.65 25.56
CA VAL A 183 -26.63 28.24 25.96
C VAL A 183 -25.25 27.62 25.96
N THR A 184 -24.73 27.29 27.14
CA THR A 184 -23.46 26.57 27.27
C THR A 184 -23.57 25.20 26.58
N PRO A 185 -22.55 24.78 25.80
CA PRO A 185 -22.58 23.49 25.14
C PRO A 185 -22.66 22.37 26.17
N VAL A 186 -23.74 21.59 26.13
CA VAL A 186 -23.84 20.33 26.86
C VAL A 186 -22.96 19.34 26.10
N TYR A 187 -21.76 19.06 26.62
CA TYR A 187 -20.96 17.94 26.15
C TYR A 187 -21.80 16.66 26.31
N PRO A 188 -22.09 15.91 25.24
CA PRO A 188 -22.67 14.60 25.40
C PRO A 188 -21.58 13.71 25.98
N HIS A 189 -21.65 13.51 27.29
CA HIS A 189 -20.90 12.48 27.96
C HIS A 189 -21.35 11.15 27.36
N GLU A 190 -20.45 10.54 26.60
CA GLU A 190 -20.57 9.18 26.09
C GLU A 190 -20.75 8.24 27.29
N THR A 191 -22.00 7.94 27.61
CA THR A 191 -22.39 6.83 28.50
C THR A 191 -22.96 5.73 27.61
N VAL A 192 -22.09 5.15 26.79
CA VAL A 192 -22.29 3.81 26.26
C VAL A 192 -21.70 2.85 27.28
N SER A 193 -22.47 2.56 28.32
CA SER A 193 -22.29 1.37 29.13
C SER A 193 -23.10 0.26 28.47
N ARG A 194 -22.37 -0.54 27.69
CA ARG A 194 -22.64 -1.92 27.35
C ARG A 194 -23.16 -2.69 28.57
N THR A 195 -24.38 -3.22 28.46
CA THR A 195 -24.87 -4.47 29.06
C THR A 195 -26.24 -4.73 28.39
N GLU A 196 -26.27 -5.46 27.28
CA GLU A 196 -26.40 -6.93 27.23
C GLU A 196 -27.56 -7.43 28.10
N GLU A 197 -28.66 -7.73 27.40
CA GLU A 197 -29.54 -8.87 27.56
C GLU A 197 -29.65 -9.52 28.96
N VAL A 198 -30.78 -9.26 29.60
CA VAL A 198 -31.57 -10.32 30.26
C VAL A 198 -32.83 -10.40 29.39
N THR A 199 -33.07 -11.46 28.61
CA THR A 199 -33.67 -12.69 29.14
C THR A 199 -33.50 -13.82 28.12
N GLN A 200 -32.67 -14.82 28.43
CA GLN A 200 -32.97 -16.20 28.02
C GLN A 200 -32.88 -17.07 29.27
N ASN A 201 -34.05 -17.54 29.69
CA ASN A 201 -34.32 -18.83 30.33
C ASN A 201 -33.19 -19.54 31.11
N GLN A 202 -33.46 -19.73 32.41
CA GLN A 202 -33.58 -21.07 33.01
C GLN A 202 -32.29 -21.83 33.42
N GLU A 203 -32.19 -22.06 34.74
CA GLU A 203 -31.59 -23.22 35.45
C GLU A 203 -30.08 -23.55 35.28
N ARG A 204 -29.28 -23.31 36.35
CA ARG A 204 -28.49 -24.36 37.06
C ARG A 204 -27.60 -23.81 38.18
N LEU A 205 -27.87 -24.32 39.38
CA LEU A 205 -26.97 -24.75 40.48
C LEU A 205 -25.73 -23.93 40.88
N GLY A 206 -25.74 -23.51 42.17
CA GLY A 206 -24.59 -23.39 43.08
C GLY A 206 -23.77 -22.11 42.91
N GLY A 207 -23.50 -21.28 43.90
CA GLY A 207 -23.35 -21.46 45.33
C GLY A 207 -22.24 -20.50 45.80
N GLN A 208 -22.28 -20.10 47.07
CA GLN A 208 -21.24 -19.37 47.81
C GLN A 208 -21.15 -17.83 47.68
N ARG A 209 -21.55 -17.17 48.78
CA ARG A 209 -21.27 -15.78 49.15
C ARG A 209 -19.78 -15.58 49.48
N THR A 210 -19.21 -14.42 49.16
CA THR A 210 -18.20 -13.79 50.04
C THR A 210 -18.12 -12.27 49.88
N PHE A 211 -18.55 -11.61 50.94
CA PHE A 211 -18.12 -10.34 51.56
C PHE A 211 -17.46 -9.22 50.72
N VAL A 212 -18.13 -8.06 50.78
CA VAL A 212 -17.59 -6.70 50.57
C VAL A 212 -16.68 -6.33 51.76
N GLN A 213 -15.50 -5.75 51.50
CA GLN A 213 -14.73 -5.01 52.51
C GLN A 213 -14.25 -3.67 51.94
N PRO A 214 -14.36 -2.55 52.69
CA PRO A 214 -14.13 -1.20 52.17
C PRO A 214 -12.64 -0.86 52.12
N GLN A 215 -12.17 -0.27 51.01
CA GLN A 215 -10.78 0.18 50.88
C GLN A 215 -10.56 1.46 51.72
N GLN A 216 -9.87 1.34 52.85
CA GLN A 216 -9.28 2.49 53.55
C GLN A 216 -8.07 2.99 52.75
N GLY A 217 -8.08 4.26 52.36
CA GLY A 217 -6.97 4.92 51.66
C GLY A 217 -6.11 5.73 52.63
N VAL A 218 -4.79 5.70 52.47
CA VAL A 218 -3.84 6.51 53.25
C VAL A 218 -3.31 7.62 52.34
N SER A 219 -3.23 8.85 52.86
CA SER A 219 -2.71 10.01 52.13
C SER A 219 -1.18 10.06 52.19
N CYS A 220 -0.54 10.39 51.06
CA CYS A 220 0.90 10.58 50.99
C CYS A 220 1.34 11.86 51.75
N SER A 221 2.33 11.75 52.62
CA SER A 221 2.81 12.87 53.47
C SER A 221 3.48 14.01 52.69
N GLN A 222 3.96 13.76 51.47
CA GLN A 222 4.66 14.76 50.65
C GLN A 222 3.76 15.49 49.65
N CYS A 223 2.73 14.83 49.11
CA CYS A 223 1.89 15.43 48.06
C CYS A 223 0.38 15.34 48.34
N GLY A 224 -0.02 14.76 49.47
CA GLY A 224 -1.42 14.65 49.89
C GLY A 224 -2.28 13.69 49.08
N THR A 225 -1.74 13.06 48.03
CA THR A 225 -2.52 12.14 47.19
C THR A 225 -2.89 10.86 47.92
N LEU A 226 -4.14 10.43 47.77
CA LEU A 226 -4.65 9.18 48.35
C LEU A 226 -4.06 8.00 47.57
N GLY A 227 -3.23 7.20 48.27
CA GLY A 227 -2.60 6.01 47.74
C GLY A 227 -3.31 4.74 48.18
N ARG A 228 -3.10 3.66 47.41
CA ARG A 228 -3.56 2.31 47.76
C ARG A 228 -2.61 1.71 48.79
N LEU A 229 -3.12 1.13 49.88
CA LEU A 229 -2.28 0.42 50.85
C LEU A 229 -1.50 -0.72 50.15
N GLY A 230 -0.18 -0.78 50.39
CA GLY A 230 0.71 -1.84 49.90
C GLY A 230 1.68 -1.45 48.79
N THR A 231 1.66 -0.20 48.30
CA THR A 231 2.65 0.29 47.33
C THR A 231 3.81 1.00 48.03
N ARG A 232 5.05 0.53 47.83
CA ARG A 232 6.26 1.13 48.44
C ARG A 232 6.56 2.55 47.95
N PHE A 233 6.05 2.94 46.78
CA PHE A 233 6.30 4.23 46.17
C PHE A 233 4.99 4.93 45.86
N CYS A 234 4.91 6.25 46.09
CA CYS A 234 3.78 7.05 45.67
C CYS A 234 3.75 7.16 44.14
N SER A 235 2.62 6.84 43.53
CA SER A 235 2.45 6.87 42.06
C SER A 235 2.51 8.26 41.44
N ASN A 236 2.34 9.32 42.25
CA ASN A 236 2.33 10.69 41.74
C ASN A 236 3.69 11.39 41.90
N CYS A 237 4.33 11.27 43.06
CA CYS A 237 5.60 11.96 43.34
C CYS A 237 6.83 11.03 43.41
N GLY A 238 6.65 9.71 43.32
CA GLY A 238 7.74 8.74 43.38
C GLY A 238 8.39 8.58 44.77
N PHE A 239 7.85 9.25 45.80
CA PHE A 239 8.40 9.19 47.15
C PHE A 239 8.20 7.80 47.77
N GLU A 240 9.25 7.25 48.37
CA GLU A 240 9.21 5.96 49.05
C GLU A 240 8.47 6.11 50.39
N GLN A 241 7.38 5.37 50.55
CA GLN A 241 6.60 5.35 51.78
C GLN A 241 7.24 4.33 52.72
N THR A 242 7.96 4.80 53.73
CA THR A 242 8.53 3.94 54.76
C THR A 242 7.37 3.24 55.50
N THR A 243 7.19 1.96 55.23
CA THR A 243 6.27 1.10 55.97
C THR A 243 6.94 0.82 57.30
N THR A 244 6.61 1.59 58.33
CA THR A 244 6.89 1.20 59.71
C THR A 244 5.99 0.02 60.05
N GLU A 245 6.50 -1.19 59.82
CA GLU A 245 5.96 -2.38 60.47
C GLU A 245 6.11 -2.18 61.98
N ALA A 246 4.98 -2.03 62.65
CA ALA A 246 4.89 -2.07 64.09
C ALA A 246 5.22 -3.51 64.56
N VAL A 247 6.27 -3.62 65.38
CA VAL A 247 6.32 -4.60 66.47
C VAL A 247 6.24 -3.79 67.76
#